data_AF-A0A975EJB7-F1
#
_entry.id   AF-A0A975EJB7-F1
#
_cell.length_a   1.000
_cell.length_b   1.000
_cell.length_c   1.000
_cell.angle_alpha   90.00
_cell.angle_beta   90.00
_cell.angle_gamma   90.00
#
_symmetry.space_group_name_H-M   'P 1'
#
loop_
_entity.id
_entity.type
_entity.pdbx_description
1 polymer ?
#
loop_
_entity_poly.entity_id
_entity_poly.type
_entity_poly.pdbx_seq_one_letter_code
_entity_poly.pdbx_strand_id
1 'polypeptide(L)'
;MLEQILKGGPLMIPLMLCSMVSLAVVYDRWMAFRENRKIDTRSLRSKVLARLRENNIPAAITECETARGPIASVLLAGLRSYQQLHGKKESSETMRLVVGQVMEDYSAQAMSVVNRRLDVLTIIGVAAPLLGMTGTVTGMIASFAGLAEAGNVGGGGAVADGIAEALVTTAVGLIVALTAVIPQSVYNRWSDEIELEIEEANSEFVEFILTHH
;
A
#
# COMPACT_ATOMS: atom_id res chain seq x y z
N MET A 1 -25.69 15.81 -11.79
CA MET A 1 -24.49 15.56 -10.95
C MET A 1 -23.37 16.57 -11.20
N LEU A 2 -22.93 16.82 -12.44
CA LEU A 2 -21.89 17.84 -12.73
C LEU A 2 -22.26 19.26 -12.26
N GLU A 3 -23.53 19.69 -12.42
CA GLU A 3 -24.00 20.97 -11.86
C GLU A 3 -24.05 21.00 -10.32
N GLN A 4 -24.22 19.86 -9.65
CA GLN A 4 -24.20 19.77 -8.18
C GLN A 4 -22.77 19.76 -7.63
N ILE A 5 -21.81 19.23 -8.40
CA ILE A 5 -20.37 19.28 -8.06
C ILE A 5 -19.83 20.71 -8.19
N LEU A 6 -20.29 21.46 -9.19
CA LEU A 6 -19.99 22.90 -9.33
C LEU A 6 -20.66 23.75 -8.26
N LYS A 7 -21.77 23.28 -7.68
CA LYS A 7 -22.45 23.96 -6.57
C LYS A 7 -21.80 23.70 -5.21
N GLY A 8 -21.06 22.62 -4.98
CA GLY A 8 -20.54 22.19 -3.65
C GLY A 8 -19.49 23.08 -2.96
N GLY A 9 -19.35 24.34 -3.38
CA GLY A 9 -18.45 25.31 -2.75
C GLY A 9 -16.96 25.07 -3.02
N PRO A 10 -16.09 25.92 -2.44
CA PRO A 10 -14.64 25.87 -2.68
C PRO A 10 -13.97 24.57 -2.21
N LEU A 11 -14.60 23.85 -1.27
CA LEU A 11 -14.11 22.58 -0.73
C LEU A 11 -14.30 21.39 -1.69
N MET A 12 -15.03 21.56 -2.80
CA MET A 12 -15.08 20.55 -3.86
C MET A 12 -13.76 20.40 -4.63
N ILE A 13 -12.97 21.47 -4.75
CA ILE A 13 -11.68 21.46 -5.45
C ILE A 13 -10.69 20.46 -4.81
N PRO A 14 -10.41 20.54 -3.49
CA PRO A 14 -9.52 19.56 -2.86
C PRO A 14 -10.11 18.14 -2.87
N LEU A 15 -11.44 17.96 -2.76
CA LEU A 15 -12.08 16.65 -2.86
C LEU A 15 -11.92 16.01 -4.23
N MET A 16 -12.06 16.77 -5.32
CA MET A 16 -11.80 16.29 -6.67
C MET A 16 -10.33 15.90 -6.86
N LEU A 17 -9.40 16.68 -6.30
CA LEU A 17 -7.98 16.35 -6.34
C LEU A 17 -7.71 15.03 -5.60
N CYS A 18 -8.27 14.86 -4.39
CA CYS A 18 -8.19 13.61 -3.64
C CYS A 18 -8.78 12.42 -4.44
N SER A 19 -9.90 12.61 -5.12
CA SER A 19 -10.50 11.58 -5.98
C SER A 19 -9.59 11.19 -7.14
N MET A 20 -9.01 12.18 -7.83
CA MET A 20 -8.11 11.93 -8.95
C MET A 20 -6.84 11.20 -8.52
N VAL A 21 -6.23 11.62 -7.39
CA VAL A 21 -5.03 10.97 -6.82
C VAL A 21 -5.36 9.55 -6.37
N SER A 22 -6.50 9.34 -5.69
CA SER A 22 -6.95 8.01 -5.28
C SER A 22 -7.05 7.06 -6.47
N LEU A 23 -7.74 7.47 -7.54
CA LEU A 23 -7.89 6.64 -8.74
C LEU A 23 -6.56 6.38 -9.44
N ALA A 24 -5.66 7.37 -9.51
CA ALA A 24 -4.34 7.20 -10.09
C ALA A 24 -3.50 6.15 -9.33
N VAL A 25 -3.52 6.18 -7.99
CA VAL A 25 -2.80 5.21 -7.15
C VAL A 25 -3.42 3.82 -7.26
N VAL A 26 -4.75 3.71 -7.26
CA VAL A 26 -5.45 2.43 -7.46
C VAL A 26 -5.09 1.82 -8.81
N TYR A 27 -5.05 2.63 -9.87
CA TYR A 27 -4.72 2.15 -11.21
C TYR A 27 -3.26 1.69 -11.33
N ASP A 28 -2.32 2.48 -10.83
CA ASP A 28 -0.89 2.15 -10.77
C ASP A 28 -0.66 0.83 -10.01
N ARG A 29 -1.34 0.65 -8.87
CA ARG A 29 -1.24 -0.56 -8.05
C ARG A 29 -1.90 -1.76 -8.68
N TRP A 30 -3.02 -1.58 -9.37
CA TRP A 30 -3.67 -2.65 -10.12
C TRP A 30 -2.78 -3.18 -11.24
N MET A 31 -2.03 -2.30 -11.94
CA MET A 31 -1.03 -2.72 -12.93
C MET A 31 0.13 -3.50 -12.29
N ALA A 32 0.74 -2.95 -11.24
CA ALA A 32 1.84 -3.61 -10.53
C ALA A 32 1.44 -5.00 -10.02
N PHE A 33 0.21 -5.13 -9.51
CA PHE A 33 -0.32 -6.41 -9.08
C PHE A 33 -0.51 -7.40 -10.25
N ARG A 34 -1.07 -6.94 -11.37
CA ARG A 34 -1.27 -7.79 -12.55
C ARG A 34 0.06 -8.36 -13.10
N GLU A 35 1.16 -7.64 -12.89
CA GLU A 35 2.49 -8.09 -13.27
C GLU A 35 3.09 -9.06 -12.23
N ASN A 36 2.98 -8.77 -10.94
CA ASN A 36 3.48 -9.64 -9.87
C ASN A 36 2.74 -10.99 -9.78
N ARG A 37 1.44 -11.03 -10.09
CA ARG A 37 0.66 -12.29 -10.09
C ARG A 37 1.10 -13.31 -11.15
N LYS A 38 2.01 -12.92 -12.06
CA LYS A 38 2.63 -13.83 -13.04
C LYS A 38 3.85 -14.55 -12.47
N ILE A 39 4.40 -14.08 -11.35
CA ILE A 39 5.56 -14.68 -10.70
C ILE A 39 5.03 -15.65 -9.65
N ASP A 40 5.17 -16.93 -9.92
CA ASP A 40 4.78 -17.98 -8.99
C ASP A 40 5.87 -18.10 -7.91
N THR A 41 5.72 -17.32 -6.83
CA THR A 41 6.65 -17.27 -5.69
C THR A 41 6.94 -18.67 -5.15
N ARG A 42 5.91 -19.52 -5.02
CA ARG A 42 6.07 -20.89 -4.50
C ARG A 42 6.96 -21.73 -5.41
N SER A 43 6.83 -21.58 -6.73
CA SER A 43 7.72 -22.23 -7.69
C SER A 43 9.16 -21.74 -7.54
N LEU A 44 9.36 -20.45 -7.25
CA LEU A 44 10.70 -19.89 -7.05
C LEU A 44 11.35 -20.44 -5.79
N ARG A 45 10.63 -20.40 -4.65
CA ARG A 45 11.12 -20.90 -3.37
C ARG A 45 11.54 -22.37 -3.48
N SER A 46 10.67 -23.21 -4.06
CA SER A 46 10.95 -24.63 -4.24
C SER A 46 12.16 -24.89 -5.15
N LYS A 47 12.32 -24.15 -6.25
CA LYS A 47 13.50 -24.24 -7.12
C LYS A 47 14.78 -23.83 -6.41
N VAL A 48 14.76 -22.72 -5.68
CA VAL A 48 15.93 -22.21 -4.93
C VAL A 48 16.38 -23.24 -3.88
N LEU A 49 15.44 -23.79 -3.11
CA LEU A 49 15.73 -24.85 -2.13
C LEU A 49 16.25 -26.13 -2.78
N ALA A 50 15.70 -26.53 -3.93
CA ALA A 50 16.21 -27.69 -4.67
C ALA A 50 17.67 -27.48 -5.10
N ARG A 51 18.02 -26.29 -5.62
CA ARG A 51 19.39 -25.95 -6.02
C ARG A 51 20.35 -25.83 -4.83
N LEU A 52 19.87 -25.37 -3.68
CA LEU A 52 20.64 -25.36 -2.43
C LEU A 52 20.97 -26.76 -1.95
N ARG A 53 20.01 -27.70 -2.01
CA ARG A 53 20.24 -29.13 -1.69
C ARG A 53 21.23 -29.80 -2.64
N GLU A 54 21.26 -29.38 -3.91
CA GLU A 54 22.25 -29.80 -4.91
C GLU A 54 23.63 -29.14 -4.71
N ASN A 55 23.80 -28.30 -3.66
CA ASN A 55 25.01 -27.54 -3.38
C ASN A 55 25.42 -26.58 -4.52
N ASN A 56 24.46 -26.18 -5.35
CA ASN A 56 24.67 -25.32 -6.52
C ASN A 56 24.19 -23.89 -6.24
N ILE A 57 24.91 -23.21 -5.34
CA ILE A 57 24.66 -21.82 -4.93
C ILE A 57 24.64 -20.84 -6.14
N PRO A 58 25.56 -20.94 -7.13
CA PRO A 58 25.54 -20.05 -8.28
C PRO A 58 24.28 -20.16 -9.14
N ALA A 59 23.75 -21.38 -9.31
CA ALA A 59 22.50 -21.60 -10.03
C ALA A 59 21.29 -21.02 -9.26
N ALA A 60 21.29 -21.13 -7.93
CA ALA A 60 20.24 -20.53 -7.08
C ALA A 60 20.22 -19.00 -7.20
N ILE A 61 21.39 -18.35 -7.23
CA ILE A 61 21.49 -16.89 -7.42
C ILE A 61 20.93 -16.46 -8.78
N THR A 62 21.28 -17.20 -9.84
CA THR A 62 20.82 -16.90 -11.20
C THR A 62 19.30 -16.99 -11.32
N GLU A 63 18.68 -18.00 -10.70
CA GLU A 63 17.22 -18.15 -10.70
C GLU A 63 16.53 -16.96 -9.98
N CYS A 64 17.08 -16.51 -8.84
CA CYS A 64 16.58 -15.34 -8.12
C CYS A 64 16.75 -14.04 -8.93
N GLU A 65 17.86 -13.87 -9.65
CA GLU A 65 18.08 -12.69 -10.51
C GLU A 65 17.08 -12.63 -11.67
N THR A 66 16.67 -13.79 -12.18
CA THR A 66 15.77 -13.89 -13.34
C THR A 66 14.32 -13.60 -12.97
N ALA A 67 13.89 -14.04 -11.78
CA ALA A 67 12.48 -14.06 -11.43
C ALA A 67 11.88 -12.74 -10.95
N ARG A 68 12.72 -11.74 -10.59
CA ARG A 68 12.34 -10.37 -10.22
C ARG A 68 11.15 -10.27 -9.24
N GLY A 69 11.40 -9.96 -7.97
CA GLY A 69 10.32 -9.72 -7.01
C GLY A 69 10.83 -9.52 -5.59
N PRO A 70 9.96 -9.12 -4.64
CA PRO A 70 10.35 -8.85 -3.26
C PRO A 70 11.01 -10.07 -2.60
N ILE A 71 10.44 -11.25 -2.80
CA ILE A 71 10.96 -12.50 -2.22
C ILE A 71 12.28 -12.92 -2.88
N ALA A 72 12.39 -12.72 -4.20
CA ALA A 72 13.63 -12.99 -4.93
C ALA A 72 14.77 -12.07 -4.46
N SER A 73 14.50 -10.79 -4.14
CA SER A 73 15.52 -9.88 -3.60
C SER A 73 16.01 -10.29 -2.22
N VAL A 74 15.10 -10.73 -1.33
CA VAL A 74 15.47 -11.20 0.01
C VAL A 74 16.28 -12.49 -0.06
N LEU A 75 15.83 -13.47 -0.85
CA LEU A 75 16.54 -14.73 -1.06
C LEU A 75 17.91 -14.52 -1.70
N LEU A 76 18.03 -13.60 -2.65
CA LEU A 76 19.31 -13.27 -3.28
C LEU A 76 20.29 -12.63 -2.29
N ALA A 77 19.82 -11.76 -1.40
CA ALA A 77 20.65 -11.19 -0.33
C ALA A 77 21.12 -12.28 0.64
N GLY A 78 20.23 -13.19 1.05
CA GLY A 78 20.57 -14.36 1.87
C GLY A 78 21.61 -15.28 1.21
N LEU A 79 21.39 -15.64 -0.07
CA LEU A 79 22.29 -16.49 -0.86
C LEU A 79 23.68 -15.87 -1.04
N ARG A 80 23.78 -14.57 -1.32
CA ARG A 80 25.07 -13.87 -1.46
C ARG A 80 25.83 -13.82 -0.14
N SER A 81 25.14 -13.55 0.97
CA SER A 81 25.74 -13.59 2.31
C SER A 81 26.20 -15.01 2.67
N TYR A 82 25.40 -16.02 2.37
CA TYR A 82 25.75 -17.43 2.57
C TYR A 82 27.00 -17.82 1.76
N GLN A 83 27.07 -17.45 0.48
CA GLN A 83 28.24 -17.74 -0.37
C GLN A 83 29.53 -17.12 0.18
N GLN A 84 29.46 -15.89 0.70
CA GLN A 84 30.62 -15.20 1.27
C GLN A 84 31.12 -15.86 2.56
N LEU A 85 30.21 -16.33 3.41
CA LEU A 85 30.53 -16.94 4.70
C LEU A 85 30.98 -18.40 4.56
N HIS A 86 30.36 -19.15 3.63
CA HIS A 86 30.79 -20.51 3.30
C HIS A 86 32.24 -20.54 2.79
N GLY A 87 32.68 -19.50 2.07
CA GLY A 87 34.08 -19.34 1.66
C GLY A 87 35.07 -19.10 2.80
N LYS A 88 34.60 -18.63 3.97
CA LYS A 88 35.44 -18.27 5.14
C LYS A 88 35.51 -19.35 6.23
N LYS A 89 34.77 -20.47 6.10
CA LYS A 89 34.63 -21.52 7.13
C LYS A 89 34.23 -20.97 8.51
N GLU A 90 33.30 -20.01 8.52
CA GLU A 90 32.69 -19.49 9.74
C GLU A 90 31.80 -20.56 10.40
N SER A 91 31.56 -20.44 11.72
CA SER A 91 30.66 -21.34 12.44
C SER A 91 29.22 -21.24 11.91
N SER A 92 28.49 -22.36 11.87
CA SER A 92 27.09 -22.42 11.44
C SER A 92 26.19 -21.46 12.24
N GLU A 93 26.53 -21.20 13.51
CA GLU A 93 25.81 -20.25 14.37
C GLU A 93 26.02 -18.79 13.94
N THR A 94 27.27 -18.40 13.65
CA THR A 94 27.60 -17.06 13.14
C THR A 94 27.00 -16.85 11.75
N MET A 95 27.02 -17.87 10.91
CA MET A 95 26.43 -17.82 9.58
C MET A 95 24.93 -17.59 9.65
N ARG A 96 24.22 -18.31 10.53
CA ARG A 96 22.79 -18.10 10.78
C ARG A 96 22.49 -16.67 11.23
N LEU A 97 23.24 -16.14 12.19
CA LEU A 97 23.01 -14.79 12.72
C LEU A 97 23.19 -13.72 11.64
N VAL A 98 24.30 -13.78 10.90
CA VAL A 98 24.62 -12.78 9.87
C VAL A 98 23.66 -12.88 8.69
N VAL A 99 23.38 -14.08 8.19
CA VAL A 99 22.45 -14.28 7.08
C VAL A 99 21.03 -13.88 7.49
N GLY A 100 20.56 -14.32 8.65
CA GLY A 100 19.22 -14.01 9.15
C GLY A 100 19.01 -12.50 9.28
N GLN A 101 20.00 -11.79 9.84
CA GLN A 101 19.95 -10.34 9.98
C GLN A 101 19.94 -9.62 8.63
N VAL A 102 20.76 -10.06 7.67
CA VAL A 102 20.73 -9.50 6.31
C VAL A 102 19.38 -9.77 5.64
N MET A 103 18.83 -10.97 5.77
CA MET A 103 17.53 -11.28 5.19
C MET A 103 16.42 -10.44 5.82
N GLU A 104 16.45 -10.20 7.13
CA GLU A 104 15.50 -9.34 7.84
C GLU A 104 15.57 -7.87 7.38
N ASP A 105 16.78 -7.31 7.27
CA ASP A 105 16.99 -5.93 6.76
C ASP A 105 16.45 -5.76 5.33
N TYR A 106 16.73 -6.74 4.46
CA TYR A 106 16.23 -6.73 3.09
C TYR A 106 14.72 -6.99 3.01
N SER A 107 14.15 -7.73 3.97
CA SER A 107 12.70 -7.96 4.08
C SER A 107 11.99 -6.64 4.38
N ALA A 108 12.48 -5.88 5.36
CA ALA A 108 11.95 -4.55 5.68
C ALA A 108 12.02 -3.60 4.46
N GLN A 109 13.14 -3.63 3.71
CA GLN A 109 13.29 -2.83 2.50
C GLN A 109 12.32 -3.26 1.39
N ALA A 110 12.16 -4.57 1.16
CA ALA A 110 11.23 -5.11 0.18
C ALA A 110 9.78 -4.73 0.52
N MET A 111 9.39 -4.87 1.78
CA MET A 111 8.06 -4.50 2.28
C MET A 111 7.80 -3.00 2.15
N SER A 112 8.81 -2.15 2.38
CA SER A 112 8.69 -0.70 2.15
C SER A 112 8.34 -0.37 0.69
N VAL A 113 8.92 -1.09 -0.28
CA VAL A 113 8.62 -0.91 -1.71
C VAL A 113 7.21 -1.41 -2.06
N VAL A 114 6.80 -2.55 -1.49
CA VAL A 114 5.46 -3.12 -1.65
C VAL A 114 4.41 -2.14 -1.12
N ASN A 115 4.60 -1.61 0.09
CA ASN A 115 3.68 -0.70 0.77
C ASN A 115 3.71 0.74 0.27
N ARG A 116 4.72 1.11 -0.53
CA ARG A 116 4.87 2.47 -1.05
C ARG A 116 3.54 2.95 -1.67
N ARG A 117 3.15 4.21 -1.49
CA ARG A 117 1.90 4.78 -2.05
C ARG A 117 0.60 4.22 -1.46
N LEU A 118 0.57 3.13 -0.69
CA LEU A 118 -0.64 2.70 0.03
C LEU A 118 -1.02 3.72 1.11
N ASP A 119 -0.02 4.34 1.74
CA ASP A 119 -0.22 5.42 2.72
C ASP A 119 -1.02 6.60 2.15
N VAL A 120 -0.89 6.87 0.85
CA VAL A 120 -1.66 7.94 0.19
C VAL A 120 -3.15 7.61 0.18
N LEU A 121 -3.52 6.34 -0.06
CA LEU A 121 -4.90 5.88 0.03
C LEU A 121 -5.41 5.95 1.48
N THR A 122 -4.58 5.59 2.45
CA THR A 122 -4.89 5.74 3.89
C THR A 122 -5.21 7.18 4.25
N ILE A 123 -4.33 8.10 3.84
CA ILE A 123 -4.50 9.54 4.11
C ILE A 123 -5.78 10.04 3.42
N ILE A 124 -6.03 9.70 2.16
CA ILE A 124 -7.24 10.13 1.45
C ILE A 124 -8.50 9.54 2.10
N GLY A 125 -8.46 8.28 2.51
CA GLY A 125 -9.57 7.59 3.19
C GLY A 125 -10.00 8.29 4.47
N VAL A 126 -9.05 8.88 5.21
CA VAL A 126 -9.32 9.65 6.43
C VAL A 126 -9.61 11.13 6.14
N ALA A 127 -8.89 11.74 5.19
CA ALA A 127 -9.00 13.17 4.91
C ALA A 127 -10.27 13.53 4.13
N ALA A 128 -10.71 12.71 3.18
CA ALA A 128 -11.88 13.04 2.33
C ALA A 128 -13.19 13.18 3.13
N PRO A 129 -13.52 12.31 4.11
CA PRO A 129 -14.68 12.52 4.99
C PRO A 129 -14.55 13.76 5.87
N LEU A 130 -13.36 14.05 6.39
CA LEU A 130 -13.10 15.23 7.22
C LEU A 130 -13.27 16.53 6.41
N LEU A 131 -12.82 16.54 5.16
CA LEU A 131 -13.05 17.64 4.22
C LEU A 131 -14.55 17.80 3.91
N GLY A 132 -15.26 16.70 3.70
CA GLY A 132 -16.71 16.69 3.51
C GLY A 132 -17.47 17.29 4.70
N MET A 133 -17.13 16.88 5.93
CA MET A 133 -17.69 17.43 7.18
C MET A 133 -17.33 18.90 7.38
N THR A 134 -16.13 19.31 6.99
CA THR A 134 -15.77 20.74 7.00
C THR A 134 -16.62 21.53 6.00
N GLY A 135 -16.97 20.91 4.86
CA GLY A 135 -17.93 21.44 3.88
C GLY A 135 -19.31 21.71 4.47
N THR A 136 -19.83 20.79 5.29
CA THR A 136 -21.14 21.03 5.94
C THR A 136 -21.09 22.13 6.97
N VAL A 137 -20.04 22.16 7.80
CA VAL A 137 -19.89 23.22 8.81
C VAL A 137 -19.80 24.60 8.15
N THR A 138 -18.94 24.74 7.13
CA THR A 138 -18.78 26.02 6.42
C THR A 138 -20.02 26.44 5.64
N GLY A 139 -20.71 25.51 4.97
CA GLY A 139 -21.97 25.78 4.28
C GLY A 139 -23.11 26.17 5.23
N MET A 140 -23.21 25.54 6.40
CA MET A 140 -24.18 25.93 7.43
C MET A 140 -23.88 27.33 7.99
N ILE A 141 -22.60 27.66 8.26
CA ILE A 141 -22.21 29.00 8.73
C ILE A 141 -22.61 30.07 7.71
N ALA A 142 -22.33 29.85 6.42
CA ALA A 142 -22.70 30.78 5.35
C ALA A 142 -24.22 30.93 5.23
N SER A 143 -24.96 29.82 5.32
CA SER A 143 -26.43 29.81 5.26
C SER A 143 -27.06 30.63 6.38
N PHE A 144 -26.62 30.46 7.63
CA PHE A 144 -27.14 31.21 8.77
C PHE A 144 -26.70 32.69 8.76
N ALA A 145 -25.50 32.99 8.27
CA ALA A 145 -25.06 34.37 8.09
C ALA A 145 -25.96 35.12 7.09
N GLY A 146 -26.25 34.51 5.94
CA GLY A 146 -27.15 35.09 4.94
C GLY A 146 -28.59 35.28 5.45
N LEU A 147 -29.08 34.37 6.30
CA LEU A 147 -30.39 34.53 6.96
C LEU A 147 -30.42 35.74 7.91
N ALA A 148 -29.35 35.94 8.68
CA ALA A 148 -29.22 37.05 9.62
C ALA A 148 -29.20 38.41 8.89
N GLU A 149 -28.60 38.49 7.70
CA GLU A 149 -28.57 39.70 6.87
C GLU A 149 -29.90 39.95 6.13
N ALA A 150 -30.55 38.91 5.60
CA ALA A 150 -31.77 39.05 4.80
C ALA A 150 -33.05 39.27 5.62
N GLY A 151 -33.05 38.92 6.91
CA GLY A 151 -34.23 39.00 7.78
C GLY A 151 -35.35 38.01 7.39
N ASN A 152 -36.55 38.19 7.96
CA ASN A 152 -37.64 37.21 7.92
C ASN A 152 -38.40 37.13 6.57
N VAL A 153 -38.04 37.93 5.56
CA VAL A 153 -38.76 38.01 4.27
C VAL A 153 -37.88 37.44 3.16
N GLY A 154 -38.00 36.13 2.90
CA GLY A 154 -37.36 35.46 1.76
C GLY A 154 -36.08 34.67 2.06
N GLY A 155 -35.51 34.76 3.28
CA GLY A 155 -34.26 34.08 3.64
C GLY A 155 -34.33 32.54 3.72
N GLY A 156 -35.52 31.96 3.93
CA GLY A 156 -35.67 30.51 4.11
C GLY A 156 -35.24 29.66 2.90
N GLY A 157 -35.46 30.17 1.68
CA GLY A 157 -35.02 29.49 0.45
C GLY A 157 -33.50 29.46 0.30
N ALA A 158 -32.83 30.60 0.56
CA ALA A 158 -31.37 30.70 0.49
C ALA A 158 -30.67 29.81 1.52
N VAL A 159 -31.26 29.67 2.72
CA VAL A 159 -30.76 28.75 3.76
C VAL A 159 -30.91 27.29 3.32
N ALA A 160 -32.05 26.93 2.74
CA ALA A 160 -32.28 25.57 2.27
C ALA A 160 -31.28 25.18 1.16
N ASP A 161 -30.97 26.11 0.25
CA ASP A 161 -29.99 25.89 -0.82
C ASP A 161 -28.57 25.70 -0.27
N GLY A 162 -28.13 26.53 0.68
CA GLY A 162 -26.79 26.40 1.27
C GLY A 162 -26.60 25.15 2.15
N ILE A 163 -27.67 24.68 2.82
CA ILE A 163 -27.66 23.39 3.52
C ILE A 163 -27.60 22.23 2.51
N ALA A 164 -28.37 22.30 1.42
CA ALA A 164 -28.36 21.29 0.38
C ALA A 164 -26.97 21.16 -0.27
N GLU A 165 -26.32 22.30 -0.55
CA GLU A 165 -24.93 22.36 -1.03
C GLU A 165 -23.96 21.65 -0.06
N ALA A 166 -24.02 22.01 1.22
CA ALA A 166 -23.22 21.41 2.29
C ALA A 166 -23.34 19.88 2.31
N LEU A 167 -24.58 19.36 2.25
CA LEU A 167 -24.85 17.93 2.28
C LEU A 167 -24.27 17.19 1.06
N VAL A 168 -24.30 17.81 -0.12
CA VAL A 168 -23.68 17.24 -1.33
C VAL A 168 -22.17 17.09 -1.14
N THR A 169 -21.50 18.09 -0.57
CA THR A 169 -20.04 18.05 -0.32
C THR A 169 -19.66 16.93 0.66
N THR A 170 -20.47 16.67 1.68
CA THR A 170 -20.26 15.51 2.56
C THR A 170 -20.47 14.19 1.83
N ALA A 171 -21.56 14.06 1.07
CA ALA A 171 -21.84 12.83 0.32
C ALA A 171 -20.69 12.49 -0.64
N VAL A 172 -20.16 13.48 -1.35
CA VAL A 172 -19.00 13.31 -2.24
C VAL A 172 -17.74 12.93 -1.45
N GLY A 173 -17.46 13.59 -0.32
CA GLY A 173 -16.32 13.23 0.54
C GLY A 173 -16.34 11.78 1.00
N LEU A 174 -17.53 11.26 1.36
CA LEU A 174 -17.71 9.86 1.74
C LEU A 174 -17.53 8.90 0.57
N ILE A 175 -18.05 9.23 -0.63
CA ILE A 175 -17.87 8.42 -1.83
C ILE A 175 -16.39 8.34 -2.20
N VAL A 176 -15.67 9.47 -2.19
CA VAL A 176 -14.23 9.50 -2.48
C VAL A 176 -13.45 8.65 -1.47
N ALA A 177 -13.77 8.75 -0.18
CA ALA A 177 -13.17 7.92 0.86
C ALA A 177 -13.40 6.43 0.60
N LEU A 178 -14.61 6.04 0.21
CA LEU A 178 -14.95 4.64 -0.08
C LEU A 178 -14.09 4.10 -1.25
N THR A 179 -13.89 4.92 -2.29
CA THR A 179 -13.04 4.53 -3.42
C THR A 179 -11.56 4.39 -3.07
N ALA A 180 -11.09 4.98 -1.97
CA ALA A 180 -9.73 4.83 -1.48
C ALA A 180 -9.58 3.65 -0.51
N VAL A 181 -10.49 3.53 0.48
CA VAL A 181 -10.39 2.57 1.59
C VAL A 181 -10.64 1.12 1.14
N ILE A 182 -11.57 0.89 0.20
CA ILE A 182 -11.85 -0.48 -0.28
C ILE A 182 -10.61 -1.06 -0.98
N PRO A 183 -10.02 -0.41 -2.01
CA PRO A 183 -8.82 -0.93 -2.64
C PRO A 183 -7.64 -1.03 -1.66
N GLN A 184 -7.46 -0.04 -0.77
CA GLN A 184 -6.42 -0.09 0.26
C GLN A 184 -6.51 -1.35 1.11
N SER A 185 -7.71 -1.71 1.59
CA SER A 185 -7.92 -2.92 2.38
C SER A 185 -7.55 -4.20 1.62
N VAL A 186 -7.83 -4.23 0.31
CA VAL A 186 -7.45 -5.36 -0.55
C VAL A 186 -5.94 -5.42 -0.73
N TYR A 187 -5.28 -4.29 -0.98
CA TYR A 187 -3.84 -4.23 -1.15
C TYR A 187 -3.08 -4.56 0.14
N ASN A 188 -3.58 -4.15 1.31
CA ASN A 188 -3.01 -4.51 2.60
C ASN A 188 -2.99 -6.02 2.81
N ARG A 189 -4.12 -6.70 2.56
CA ARG A 189 -4.19 -8.17 2.66
C ARG A 189 -3.15 -8.88 1.79
N TRP A 190 -2.84 -8.32 0.62
CA TRP A 190 -1.83 -8.87 -0.26
C TRP A 190 -0.41 -8.55 0.20
N SER A 191 -0.19 -7.37 0.77
CA SER A 191 1.07 -7.06 1.43
C SER A 191 1.34 -8.07 2.55
N ASP A 192 0.34 -8.34 3.40
CA ASP A 192 0.45 -9.31 4.48
C ASP A 192 0.77 -10.72 3.96
N GLU A 193 0.17 -11.13 2.83
CA GLU A 193 0.48 -12.43 2.20
C GLU A 193 1.94 -12.50 1.70
N ILE A 194 2.45 -11.42 1.09
CA ILE A 194 3.86 -11.34 0.67
C ILE A 194 4.79 -11.38 1.88
N GLU A 195 4.45 -10.69 2.97
CA GLU A 195 5.22 -10.68 4.21
C GLU A 195 5.35 -12.09 4.78
N LEU A 196 4.23 -12.83 4.87
CA LEU A 196 4.23 -14.23 5.29
C LEU A 196 5.09 -15.11 4.39
N GLU A 197 5.01 -14.95 3.06
CA GLU A 197 5.85 -15.71 2.14
C GLU A 197 7.35 -15.40 2.31
N ILE A 198 7.72 -14.16 2.62
CA ILE A 198 9.09 -13.75 2.94
C ILE A 198 9.56 -14.40 4.24
N GLU A 199 8.75 -14.35 5.30
CA GLU A 199 9.05 -14.94 6.60
C GLU A 199 9.24 -16.46 6.53
N GLU A 200 8.36 -17.15 5.78
CA GLU A 200 8.50 -18.58 5.51
C GLU A 200 9.83 -18.88 4.77
N ALA A 201 10.14 -18.11 3.73
CA ALA A 201 11.38 -18.28 2.97
C ALA A 201 12.63 -18.03 3.81
N ASN A 202 12.60 -17.03 4.70
CA ASN A 202 13.70 -16.74 5.63
C ASN A 202 13.88 -17.88 6.64
N SER A 203 12.78 -18.36 7.22
CA SER A 203 12.80 -19.45 8.19
C SER A 203 13.35 -20.75 7.58
N GLU A 204 12.90 -21.12 6.38
CA GLU A 204 13.40 -22.29 5.67
C GLU A 204 14.89 -22.17 5.29
N PHE A 205 15.34 -20.98 4.89
CA PHE A 205 16.74 -20.74 4.56
C PHE A 205 17.64 -20.86 5.80
N VAL A 206 17.21 -20.29 6.92
CA VAL A 206 17.91 -20.39 8.21
C VAL A 206 17.95 -21.83 8.72
N GLU A 207 16.86 -22.58 8.61
CA GLU A 207 16.82 -24.00 8.97
C GLU A 207 17.76 -24.84 8.09
N PHE A 208 17.82 -24.55 6.78
CA PHE A 208 18.76 -25.21 5.87
C PHE A 208 20.21 -25.04 6.31
N ILE A 209 20.61 -23.83 6.74
CA ILE A 209 21.96 -23.55 7.25
C ILE A 209 22.28 -24.40 8.49
N LEU A 210 21.31 -24.62 9.37
CA LEU A 210 21.50 -25.42 10.60
C LEU A 210 21.61 -26.92 10.33
N THR A 211 20.92 -27.42 9.30
CA THR A 211 20.79 -28.87 9.07
C THR A 211 21.87 -29.43 8.14
N HIS A 212 22.45 -28.61 7.27
CA HIS A 212 23.41 -29.03 6.25
C HIS A 212 24.86 -28.60 6.53
N HIS A 213 25.17 -28.21 7.77
CA HIS A 213 26.48 -27.72 8.17
C HIS A 213 26.90 -28.27 9.53
#